data_AF-A0AAX6RCY1-F1
#
_entry.id   AF-A0AAX6RCY1-F1
#
_cell.length_a   1.000
_cell.length_b   1.000
_cell.length_c   1.000
_cell.angle_alpha   90.00
_cell.angle_beta   90.00
_cell.angle_gamma   90.00
#
_symmetry.space_group_name_H-M   'P 1'
#
loop_
_entity.id
_entity.type
_entity.pdbx_description
1 polymer ?
#
loop_
_entity_poly.entity_id
_entity_poly.type
_entity_poly.pdbx_seq_one_letter_code
_entity_poly.pdbx_strand_id
1 'polypeptide(L)'
;MVNAASPKGGSLPHVHFQSPPCSQKEPRGRERLCRGSSLPRSHAGLGSALPQWKPLPQDHGGSRWLLGGLPRKCSVFHLFIACLLLGFFSLLWLQLSCSGDVAKAARGQGQETPGPLQACPPELPPEHWEEDASWGPHRLAVLVPFRERFEELLVFVPHMHHFLSRKKIQHHIYVLNQVDHFRFNRAALINVGFLESSNSTDYIAMHDVDLLPLNEELDYGFPEAGPFHVASPELHPLYHYKTYVGGILLLSKQHYQMLFRPSGITTGYKTFRHLHDPAWRKRDQKRIAAQKQTFRIK
;
A
#
# COMPACT_ATOMS: atom_id res chain seq x y z
N MET A 1 -11.83 -70.66 7.49
CA MET A 1 -12.98 -70.96 6.62
C MET A 1 -13.23 -69.74 5.73
N VAL A 2 -13.22 -69.99 4.42
CA VAL A 2 -13.60 -69.16 3.26
C VAL A 2 -12.68 -68.00 2.85
N ASN A 3 -12.29 -68.08 1.58
CA ASN A 3 -11.32 -67.32 0.80
C ASN A 3 -11.91 -66.09 0.09
N ALA A 4 -11.00 -65.13 -0.15
CA ALA A 4 -10.79 -64.23 -1.30
C ALA A 4 -11.88 -63.98 -2.37
N ALA A 5 -12.04 -62.71 -2.75
CA ALA A 5 -12.18 -62.27 -4.14
C ALA A 5 -11.82 -60.77 -4.33
N SER A 6 -10.89 -60.48 -5.24
CA SER A 6 -10.68 -59.14 -5.83
C SER A 6 -11.75 -58.83 -6.89
N PRO A 7 -12.05 -57.55 -7.18
CA PRO A 7 -12.59 -57.15 -8.47
C PRO A 7 -11.58 -56.42 -9.36
N LYS A 8 -11.69 -56.74 -10.65
CA LYS A 8 -10.95 -56.24 -11.80
C LYS A 8 -11.38 -54.83 -12.21
N GLY A 9 -10.50 -54.17 -12.95
CA GLY A 9 -10.64 -52.81 -13.44
C GLY A 9 -11.80 -52.56 -14.42
N GLY A 10 -12.27 -51.32 -14.39
CA GLY A 10 -13.14 -50.71 -15.38
C GLY A 10 -12.46 -49.47 -15.96
N SER A 11 -12.41 -49.41 -17.28
CA SER A 11 -11.93 -48.29 -18.10
C SER A 11 -12.89 -47.09 -18.03
N LEU A 12 -12.36 -45.91 -17.74
CA LEU A 12 -13.07 -44.61 -17.79
C LEU A 12 -13.28 -44.15 -19.25
N PRO A 13 -14.42 -43.51 -19.60
CA PRO A 13 -14.67 -43.03 -20.95
C PRO A 13 -13.93 -41.72 -21.26
N HIS A 14 -13.39 -41.66 -22.48
CA HIS A 14 -12.73 -40.51 -23.09
C HIS A 14 -13.77 -39.42 -23.42
N VAL A 15 -13.69 -38.25 -22.79
CA VAL A 15 -14.52 -37.08 -23.13
C VAL A 15 -13.81 -36.24 -24.19
N HIS A 16 -14.41 -36.17 -25.38
CA HIS A 16 -13.94 -35.38 -26.50
C HIS A 16 -14.45 -33.94 -26.34
N PHE A 17 -13.58 -32.97 -26.03
CA PHE A 17 -13.93 -31.55 -26.06
C PHE A 17 -13.83 -31.02 -27.50
N GLN A 18 -14.97 -30.70 -28.11
CA GLN A 18 -15.04 -29.88 -29.33
C GLN A 18 -15.06 -28.40 -28.94
N SER A 19 -14.10 -27.63 -29.45
CA SER A 19 -14.06 -26.17 -29.34
C SER A 19 -15.15 -25.51 -30.20
N PRO A 20 -15.87 -24.49 -29.71
CA PRO A 20 -16.82 -23.74 -30.53
C PRO A 20 -16.10 -22.81 -31.52
N PRO A 21 -16.70 -22.50 -32.68
CA PRO A 21 -16.09 -21.67 -33.71
C PRO A 21 -16.02 -20.19 -33.32
N CYS A 22 -14.90 -19.57 -33.70
CA CYS A 22 -14.55 -18.17 -33.49
C CYS A 22 -15.45 -17.24 -34.32
N SER A 23 -16.27 -16.40 -33.68
CA SER A 23 -16.97 -15.31 -34.37
C SER A 23 -16.00 -14.18 -34.73
N GLN A 24 -15.83 -13.95 -36.03
CA GLN A 24 -15.15 -12.78 -36.58
C GLN A 24 -15.95 -11.51 -36.26
N LYS A 25 -15.29 -10.48 -35.72
CA LYS A 25 -15.83 -9.11 -35.65
C LYS A 25 -15.21 -8.29 -36.77
N GLU A 26 -16.04 -7.84 -37.71
CA GLU A 26 -15.68 -6.84 -38.71
C GLU A 26 -15.36 -5.47 -38.07
N PRO A 27 -14.46 -4.68 -38.66
CA PRO A 27 -14.14 -3.34 -38.19
C PRO A 27 -15.20 -2.33 -38.68
N ARG A 28 -15.85 -1.63 -37.74
CA ARG A 28 -16.73 -0.50 -38.10
C ARG A 28 -15.88 0.70 -38.51
N GLY A 29 -16.21 1.20 -39.70
CA GLY A 29 -15.49 2.21 -40.45
C GLY A 29 -15.54 3.63 -39.87
N ARG A 30 -14.75 4.45 -40.58
CA ARG A 30 -14.32 5.81 -40.29
C ARG A 30 -15.04 6.75 -41.26
N GLU A 31 -15.79 7.73 -40.77
CA GLU A 31 -16.28 8.88 -41.56
C GLU A 31 -16.10 10.16 -40.71
N ARG A 32 -15.21 11.10 -41.08
CA ARG A 32 -15.41 12.28 -41.98
C ARG A 32 -16.52 13.21 -41.47
N LEU A 33 -16.20 14.32 -40.80
CA LEU A 33 -15.74 15.64 -41.31
C LEU A 33 -16.68 16.27 -42.36
N CYS A 34 -17.46 17.29 -41.94
CA CYS A 34 -17.88 18.49 -42.68
C CYS A 34 -18.45 19.51 -41.68
N ARG A 35 -17.78 20.63 -41.39
CA ARG A 35 -17.88 21.96 -42.04
C ARG A 35 -19.23 22.66 -41.85
N GLY A 36 -19.22 23.73 -41.05
CA GLY A 36 -20.24 24.77 -41.00
C GLY A 36 -19.58 26.07 -40.58
N SER A 37 -19.45 27.00 -41.52
CA SER A 37 -18.81 28.30 -41.40
C SER A 37 -19.78 29.35 -41.93
N SER A 38 -20.12 30.38 -41.14
CA SER A 38 -20.16 31.80 -41.57
C SER A 38 -20.86 32.73 -40.55
N LEU A 39 -20.18 33.87 -40.33
CA LEU A 39 -20.52 35.16 -39.68
C LEU A 39 -21.74 35.88 -40.33
N PRO A 40 -22.21 37.12 -39.95
CA PRO A 40 -21.50 38.22 -39.26
C PRO A 40 -22.27 39.18 -38.30
N ARG A 41 -21.46 40.12 -37.76
CA ARG A 41 -21.67 41.37 -36.98
C ARG A 41 -22.68 42.40 -37.55
N SER A 42 -23.08 43.34 -36.67
CA SER A 42 -23.40 44.74 -37.03
C SER A 42 -22.89 45.79 -36.00
N HIS A 43 -22.15 46.79 -36.53
CA HIS A 43 -21.93 48.24 -36.20
C HIS A 43 -21.75 48.75 -34.74
N ALA A 44 -20.66 49.43 -34.30
CA ALA A 44 -20.01 50.72 -34.67
C ALA A 44 -20.87 51.98 -34.34
N GLY A 45 -20.45 53.07 -33.67
CA GLY A 45 -19.17 53.60 -33.16
C GLY A 45 -19.35 55.00 -32.49
N LEU A 46 -18.24 55.77 -32.36
CA LEU A 46 -18.03 57.14 -31.78
C LEU A 46 -17.95 57.22 -30.23
N GLY A 47 -17.08 57.97 -29.55
CA GLY A 47 -15.99 58.90 -29.91
C GLY A 47 -15.59 59.76 -28.69
N SER A 48 -14.28 59.92 -28.46
CA SER A 48 -13.54 61.02 -27.79
C SER A 48 -13.84 61.55 -26.35
N ALA A 49 -12.78 61.47 -25.52
CA ALA A 49 -12.16 62.52 -24.66
C ALA A 49 -12.78 62.98 -23.31
N LEU A 50 -11.89 62.96 -22.29
CA LEU A 50 -11.89 63.42 -20.88
C LEU A 50 -12.21 64.92 -20.67
N PRO A 51 -12.68 65.40 -19.48
CA PRO A 51 -11.76 65.75 -18.37
C PRO A 51 -12.28 65.68 -16.90
N GLN A 52 -11.33 65.34 -16.01
CA GLN A 52 -10.92 66.02 -14.75
C GLN A 52 -11.96 66.59 -13.75
N TRP A 53 -11.86 66.19 -12.47
CA TRP A 53 -12.43 66.90 -11.32
C TRP A 53 -11.37 67.16 -10.23
N LYS A 54 -11.31 68.41 -9.77
CA LYS A 54 -10.50 68.91 -8.64
C LYS A 54 -11.33 68.91 -7.33
N PRO A 55 -10.72 68.78 -6.14
CA PRO A 55 -11.41 68.81 -4.84
C PRO A 55 -11.20 70.13 -4.05
N LEU A 56 -12.09 70.41 -3.08
CA LEU A 56 -11.91 71.40 -2.00
C LEU A 56 -13.01 71.22 -0.90
N PRO A 57 -12.87 71.75 0.34
CA PRO A 57 -11.83 71.56 1.35
C PRO A 57 -12.33 71.05 2.73
N GLN A 58 -11.32 70.84 3.58
CA GLN A 58 -11.26 70.54 5.02
C GLN A 58 -12.14 71.36 5.98
N ASP A 59 -12.41 70.75 7.14
CA ASP A 59 -12.60 71.43 8.41
C ASP A 59 -11.61 70.92 9.48
N HIS A 60 -11.26 71.80 10.42
CA HIS A 60 -10.10 71.76 11.31
C HIS A 60 -10.42 71.38 12.77
N GLY A 61 -9.40 70.88 13.48
CA GLY A 61 -9.25 70.94 14.94
C GLY A 61 -9.00 69.56 15.55
N GLY A 62 -7.91 69.23 16.22
CA GLY A 62 -6.84 70.01 16.82
C GLY A 62 -6.58 69.47 18.23
N SER A 63 -5.48 68.75 18.45
CA SER A 63 -4.68 68.84 19.68
C SER A 63 -3.45 67.92 19.58
N ARG A 64 -2.33 68.50 19.99
CA ARG A 64 -0.95 68.05 19.84
C ARG A 64 -0.37 68.10 21.25
N TRP A 65 0.07 66.97 21.81
CA TRP A 65 1.02 66.92 22.92
C TRP A 65 1.96 65.73 22.75
N LEU A 66 3.22 65.97 23.12
CA LEU A 66 4.45 65.34 22.64
C LEU A 66 5.00 64.29 23.62
N LEU A 67 5.54 63.19 23.10
CA LEU A 67 6.70 62.39 23.57
C LEU A 67 6.96 61.39 22.42
N GLY A 68 8.11 61.20 21.78
CA GLY A 68 9.50 61.46 22.12
C GLY A 68 10.31 60.26 21.62
N GLY A 69 10.79 60.31 20.36
CA GLY A 69 11.98 59.63 19.83
C GLY A 69 12.12 58.10 19.85
N LEU A 70 11.89 57.43 18.70
CA LEU A 70 12.61 56.21 18.31
C LEU A 70 12.93 56.26 16.79
N PRO A 71 14.16 55.89 16.35
CA PRO A 71 14.62 56.12 14.98
C PRO A 71 13.92 55.19 13.98
N ARG A 72 13.06 55.78 13.14
CA ARG A 72 12.42 55.14 11.99
C ARG A 72 13.42 54.84 10.86
N LYS A 73 14.25 53.80 11.00
CA LYS A 73 14.87 53.07 9.88
C LYS A 73 15.15 51.60 10.22
N CYS A 74 14.20 50.89 10.83
CA CYS A 74 14.21 49.42 10.75
C CYS A 74 13.69 49.02 9.37
N SER A 75 14.59 48.96 8.39
CA SER A 75 14.29 48.30 7.11
C SER A 75 13.86 46.86 7.41
N VAL A 76 12.87 46.33 6.69
CA VAL A 76 12.41 44.93 6.77
C VAL A 76 13.60 43.95 6.72
N PHE A 77 14.69 44.36 6.06
CA PHE A 77 15.97 43.66 6.04
C PHE A 77 16.61 43.47 7.44
N HIS A 78 16.60 44.48 8.31
CA HIS A 78 17.09 44.36 9.68
C HIS A 78 16.22 43.42 10.52
N LEU A 79 14.91 43.43 10.30
CA LEU A 79 14.00 42.48 10.96
C LEU A 79 14.27 41.04 10.47
N PHE A 80 14.49 40.85 9.17
CA PHE A 80 14.84 39.56 8.59
C PHE A 80 16.17 39.02 9.14
N ILE A 81 17.21 39.84 9.19
CA ILE A 81 18.51 39.50 9.80
C ILE A 81 18.32 39.15 11.28
N ALA A 82 17.54 39.93 12.02
CA ALA A 82 17.26 39.65 13.43
C ALA A 82 16.53 38.30 13.62
N CYS A 83 15.56 37.97 12.76
CA CYS A 83 14.87 36.69 12.79
C CYS A 83 15.79 35.51 12.47
N LEU A 84 16.69 35.65 11.49
CA LEU A 84 17.67 34.61 11.16
C LEU A 84 18.65 34.39 12.31
N LEU A 85 19.13 35.47 12.95
CA LEU A 85 20.01 35.38 14.10
C LEU A 85 19.30 34.74 15.30
N LEU A 86 18.05 35.13 15.58
CA LEU A 86 17.23 34.49 16.63
C LEU A 86 17.04 33.00 16.36
N GLY A 87 16.77 32.61 15.11
CA GLY A 87 16.68 31.21 14.70
C GLY A 87 18.00 30.45 14.90
N PHE A 88 19.12 31.06 14.51
CA PHE A 88 20.45 30.47 14.70
C PHE A 88 20.82 30.33 16.18
N PHE A 89 20.60 31.37 16.99
CA PHE A 89 20.86 31.32 18.43
C PHE A 89 19.95 30.31 19.15
N SER A 90 18.69 30.17 18.72
CA SER A 90 17.79 29.12 19.23
C SER A 90 18.32 27.72 18.90
N LEU A 91 18.78 27.50 17.67
CA LEU A 91 19.36 26.22 17.25
C LEU A 91 20.69 25.92 17.96
N LEU A 92 21.54 26.93 18.14
CA LEU A 92 22.79 26.83 18.87
C LEU A 92 22.55 26.57 20.36
N TRP A 93 21.55 27.22 20.96
CA TRP A 93 21.11 26.98 22.33
C TRP A 93 20.57 25.55 22.50
N LEU A 94 19.81 25.04 21.54
CA LEU A 94 19.34 23.66 21.54
C LEU A 94 20.51 22.67 21.44
N GLN A 95 21.48 22.91 20.55
CA GLN A 95 22.70 22.09 20.44
C GLN A 95 23.53 22.09 21.74
N LEU A 96 23.69 23.25 22.38
CA LEU A 96 24.42 23.39 23.64
C LEU A 96 23.67 22.78 24.82
N SER A 97 22.34 22.92 24.86
CA SER A 97 21.49 22.31 25.90
C SER A 97 21.50 20.78 25.79
N CYS A 98 21.38 20.23 24.58
CA CYS A 98 21.47 18.79 24.34
C CYS A 98 22.89 18.24 24.58
N SER A 99 23.96 19.02 24.36
CA SER A 99 25.33 18.59 24.68
C SER A 99 25.65 18.63 26.18
N GLY A 100 24.99 19.51 26.94
CA GLY A 100 25.20 19.66 28.39
C GLY A 100 24.75 18.45 29.21
N ASP A 101 23.66 17.81 28.80
CA ASP A 101 23.14 16.62 29.50
C ASP A 101 24.03 15.38 29.29
N VAL A 102 24.73 15.27 28.15
CA VAL A 102 25.68 14.18 27.90
C VAL A 102 26.94 14.32 28.77
N ALA A 103 27.43 15.56 28.98
CA ALA A 103 28.60 15.80 29.82
C ALA A 103 28.33 15.59 31.33
N LYS A 104 27.08 15.79 31.78
CA LYS A 104 26.67 15.56 33.17
C LYS A 104 26.37 14.09 33.45
N ALA A 105 25.84 13.35 32.49
CA ALA A 105 25.72 11.90 32.54
C ALA A 105 27.09 11.18 32.56
N ALA A 106 28.12 11.78 31.93
CA ALA A 106 29.48 11.20 31.88
C ALA A 106 30.33 11.39 33.16
N ARG A 107 29.88 12.18 34.15
CA ARG A 107 30.64 12.43 35.40
C ARG A 107 30.14 11.66 36.63
N GLY A 108 29.14 10.79 36.48
CA GLY A 108 28.45 10.12 37.59
C GLY A 108 28.59 8.60 37.68
N GLN A 109 29.40 7.94 36.85
CA GLN A 109 29.64 6.49 36.96
C GLN A 109 31.13 6.16 36.83
N GLY A 110 31.67 5.62 37.92
CA GLY A 110 32.97 4.95 37.90
C GLY A 110 32.89 3.68 37.08
N GLN A 111 33.80 3.58 36.11
CA GLN A 111 34.51 2.37 35.70
C GLN A 111 33.70 1.09 35.45
N GLU A 112 32.99 1.04 34.32
CA GLU A 112 32.87 -0.17 33.50
C GLU A 112 32.91 0.23 32.01
N THR A 113 33.77 -0.43 31.23
CA THR A 113 33.89 -0.27 29.77
C THR A 113 32.62 -0.75 29.07
N PRO A 114 31.97 0.04 28.19
CA PRO A 114 30.84 -0.46 27.40
C PRO A 114 31.38 -1.30 26.23
N GLY A 115 31.10 -2.60 26.27
CA GLY A 115 31.13 -3.43 25.06
C GLY A 115 30.08 -2.94 24.05
N PRO A 116 30.09 -3.48 22.81
CA PRO A 116 29.13 -3.09 21.79
C PRO A 116 27.71 -3.23 22.36
N LEU A 117 26.91 -2.16 22.24
CA LEU A 117 25.50 -2.17 22.63
C LEU A 117 24.82 -3.35 21.93
N GLN A 118 24.51 -4.38 22.71
CA GLN A 118 23.68 -5.48 22.26
C GLN A 118 22.32 -4.86 21.93
N ALA A 119 21.97 -4.86 20.64
CA ALA A 119 20.62 -4.54 20.22
C ALA A 119 19.68 -5.42 21.05
N CYS A 120 18.67 -4.82 21.69
CA CYS A 120 17.63 -5.58 22.37
C CYS A 120 17.17 -6.68 21.42
N PRO A 121 17.17 -7.96 21.84
CA PRO A 121 16.51 -9.00 21.06
C PRO A 121 15.08 -8.53 20.80
N PRO A 122 14.57 -8.60 19.57
CA PRO A 122 13.17 -8.33 19.34
C PRO A 122 12.38 -9.24 20.28
N GLU A 123 11.61 -8.64 21.17
CA GLU A 123 10.71 -9.36 22.05
C GLU A 123 9.81 -10.19 21.14
N LEU A 124 9.97 -11.52 21.21
CA LEU A 124 9.14 -12.41 20.42
C LEU A 124 7.68 -12.12 20.79
N PRO A 125 6.79 -11.98 19.80
CA PRO A 125 5.37 -11.82 20.08
C PRO A 125 4.94 -12.88 21.10
N PRO A 126 4.10 -12.54 22.08
CA PRO A 126 3.66 -13.51 23.09
C PRO A 126 3.19 -14.80 22.41
N GLU A 127 3.85 -15.93 22.71
CA GLU A 127 3.47 -17.23 22.15
C GLU A 127 2.10 -17.72 22.66
N HIS A 128 1.54 -17.05 23.67
CA HIS A 128 0.30 -17.43 24.31
C HIS A 128 -0.74 -16.31 24.19
N TRP A 129 -1.72 -16.53 23.32
CA TRP A 129 -2.91 -15.68 23.19
C TRP A 129 -3.99 -16.16 24.17
N GLU A 130 -4.89 -15.25 24.58
CA GLU A 130 -6.12 -15.67 25.27
C GLU A 130 -6.97 -16.43 24.25
N GLU A 131 -6.88 -17.76 24.31
CA GLU A 131 -7.78 -18.63 23.59
C GLU A 131 -9.15 -18.55 24.26
N ASP A 132 -10.04 -17.74 23.67
CA ASP A 132 -11.46 -17.84 24.00
C ASP A 132 -11.96 -19.18 23.47
N ALA A 133 -12.13 -20.14 24.39
CA ALA A 133 -12.54 -21.51 24.08
C ALA A 133 -13.89 -21.60 23.33
N SER A 134 -14.63 -20.49 23.22
CA SER A 134 -15.86 -20.40 22.44
C SER A 134 -15.65 -20.15 20.93
N TRP A 135 -14.42 -19.93 20.47
CA TRP A 135 -14.09 -19.62 19.08
C TRP A 135 -13.80 -20.91 18.28
N GLY A 136 -13.83 -20.80 16.94
CA GLY A 136 -13.53 -21.94 16.08
C GLY A 136 -12.10 -22.46 16.29
N PRO A 137 -11.85 -23.76 16.04
CA PRO A 137 -10.56 -24.40 16.35
C PRO A 137 -9.43 -23.98 15.39
N HIS A 138 -9.78 -23.37 14.25
CA HIS A 138 -8.82 -23.07 13.19
C HIS A 138 -8.20 -21.68 13.33
N ARG A 139 -6.87 -21.64 13.23
CA ARG A 139 -6.04 -20.44 13.34
C ARG A 139 -5.66 -19.88 11.99
N LEU A 140 -6.02 -18.61 11.77
CA LEU A 140 -5.74 -17.85 10.56
C LEU A 140 -4.45 -17.03 10.68
N ALA A 141 -3.52 -17.19 9.74
CA ALA A 141 -2.46 -16.21 9.52
C ALA A 141 -2.85 -15.26 8.38
N VAL A 142 -3.07 -13.99 8.70
CA VAL A 142 -3.30 -12.93 7.71
C VAL A 142 -1.94 -12.43 7.23
N LEU A 143 -1.56 -12.81 6.02
CA LEU A 143 -0.28 -12.51 5.40
C LEU A 143 -0.40 -11.25 4.55
N VAL A 144 0.21 -10.16 5.01
CA VAL A 144 0.07 -8.82 4.42
C VAL A 144 1.39 -8.41 3.76
N PRO A 145 1.55 -8.57 2.44
CA PRO A 145 2.74 -8.12 1.72
C PRO A 145 2.81 -6.60 1.74
N PHE A 146 3.91 -6.05 2.25
CA PHE A 146 3.98 -4.64 2.65
C PHE A 146 5.26 -3.95 2.19
N ARG A 147 5.13 -2.67 1.79
CA ARG A 147 6.21 -1.69 1.61
C ARG A 147 5.60 -0.29 1.46
N GLU A 148 6.04 0.66 2.29
CA GLU A 148 5.69 2.09 2.17
C GLU A 148 4.17 2.34 1.96
N ARG A 149 3.34 1.75 2.83
CA ARG A 149 1.87 1.82 2.83
C ARG A 149 1.36 2.10 4.25
N PHE A 150 2.07 2.96 4.98
CA PHE A 150 1.91 3.09 6.43
C PHE A 150 0.51 3.58 6.80
N GLU A 151 -0.03 4.52 6.03
CA GLU A 151 -1.36 5.07 6.19
C GLU A 151 -2.44 4.01 6.01
N GLU A 152 -2.32 3.16 4.98
CA GLU A 152 -3.24 2.04 4.79
C GLU A 152 -3.12 1.03 5.94
N LEU A 153 -1.89 0.74 6.39
CA LEU A 153 -1.65 -0.19 7.50
C LEU A 153 -2.29 0.26 8.81
N LEU A 154 -2.23 1.56 9.12
CA LEU A 154 -2.84 2.14 10.31
C LEU A 154 -4.35 1.93 10.36
N VAL A 155 -5.02 1.91 9.20
CA VAL A 155 -6.46 1.62 9.10
C VAL A 155 -6.70 0.11 9.09
N PHE A 156 -5.86 -0.62 8.35
CA PHE A 156 -6.00 -2.05 8.10
C PHE A 156 -6.00 -2.90 9.38
N VAL A 157 -4.97 -2.74 10.22
CA VAL A 157 -4.77 -3.60 11.39
C VAL A 157 -5.97 -3.56 12.35
N PRO A 158 -6.43 -2.38 12.83
CA PRO A 158 -7.60 -2.34 13.72
C PRO A 158 -8.88 -2.79 13.02
N HIS A 159 -9.07 -2.46 11.74
CA HIS A 159 -10.25 -2.89 10.97
C HIS A 159 -10.34 -4.42 10.89
N MET A 160 -9.26 -5.06 10.46
CA MET A 160 -9.22 -6.53 10.30
C MET A 160 -9.30 -7.25 11.62
N HIS A 161 -8.62 -6.75 12.66
CA HIS A 161 -8.71 -7.34 13.98
C HIS A 161 -10.16 -7.32 14.51
N HIS A 162 -10.85 -6.18 14.39
CA HIS A 162 -12.26 -6.07 14.78
C HIS A 162 -13.17 -6.95 13.93
N PHE A 163 -12.99 -6.95 12.60
CA PHE A 163 -13.79 -7.76 11.68
C PHE A 163 -13.68 -9.26 11.99
N LEU A 164 -12.46 -9.78 12.17
CA LEU A 164 -12.22 -11.20 12.43
C LEU A 164 -12.63 -11.62 13.86
N SER A 165 -12.45 -10.74 14.85
CA SER A 165 -12.87 -11.00 16.23
C SER A 165 -14.40 -11.12 16.34
N ARG A 166 -15.16 -10.26 15.66
CA ARG A 166 -16.63 -10.37 15.61
C ARG A 166 -17.11 -11.67 14.95
N LYS A 167 -16.31 -12.21 14.03
CA LYS A 167 -16.55 -13.52 13.39
C LYS A 167 -16.02 -14.70 14.23
N LYS A 168 -15.44 -14.44 15.42
CA LYS A 168 -14.86 -15.45 16.32
C LYS A 168 -13.80 -16.33 15.64
N ILE A 169 -12.97 -15.69 14.81
CA ILE A 169 -11.87 -16.34 14.11
C ILE A 169 -10.57 -16.07 14.88
N GLN A 170 -9.90 -17.12 15.32
CA GLN A 170 -8.55 -17.00 15.89
C GLN A 170 -7.59 -16.55 14.78
N HIS A 171 -6.90 -15.43 14.97
CA HIS A 171 -6.09 -14.84 13.90
C HIS A 171 -4.83 -14.13 14.41
N HIS A 172 -3.81 -14.09 13.55
CA HIS A 172 -2.62 -13.27 13.72
C HIS A 172 -2.28 -12.55 12.41
N ILE A 173 -1.91 -11.27 12.49
CA ILE A 173 -1.61 -10.44 11.32
C ILE A 173 -0.09 -10.33 11.16
N TYR A 174 0.43 -10.87 10.07
CA TYR A 174 1.86 -10.82 9.71
C TYR A 174 2.07 -9.74 8.65
N VAL A 175 2.75 -8.66 9.02
CA VAL A 175 3.14 -7.59 8.10
C VAL A 175 4.49 -7.93 7.48
N LEU A 176 4.49 -8.28 6.20
CA LEU A 176 5.64 -8.81 5.47
C LEU A 176 6.35 -7.66 4.77
N ASN A 177 7.15 -6.92 5.53
CA ASN A 177 7.80 -5.70 5.08
C ASN A 177 9.02 -5.97 4.20
N GLN A 178 8.97 -5.60 2.92
CA GLN A 178 10.09 -5.76 1.99
C GLN A 178 11.07 -4.58 2.08
N VAL A 179 12.16 -4.74 2.83
CA VAL A 179 13.14 -3.67 3.09
C VAL A 179 14.24 -3.52 2.02
N ASP A 180 14.38 -4.49 1.11
CA ASP A 180 15.35 -4.41 0.01
C ASP A 180 14.98 -3.35 -1.04
N HIS A 181 15.90 -3.05 -1.96
CA HIS A 181 15.68 -2.08 -3.04
C HIS A 181 15.18 -2.70 -4.36
N PHE A 182 14.82 -3.99 -4.37
CA PHE A 182 14.28 -4.62 -5.58
C PHE A 182 12.84 -4.18 -5.86
N ARG A 183 12.29 -4.57 -7.01
CA ARG A 183 10.85 -4.38 -7.26
C ARG A 183 10.07 -5.14 -6.19
N PHE A 184 8.98 -4.52 -5.72
CA PHE A 184 8.06 -5.15 -4.80
C PHE A 184 7.59 -6.51 -5.33
N ASN A 185 7.76 -7.56 -4.52
CA ASN A 185 7.48 -8.95 -4.89
C ASN A 185 6.46 -9.55 -3.93
N ARG A 186 5.18 -9.20 -4.18
CA ARG A 186 4.02 -9.67 -3.41
C ARG A 186 4.06 -11.18 -3.14
N ALA A 187 4.26 -11.99 -4.19
CA ALA A 187 4.21 -13.45 -4.06
C ALA A 187 5.36 -14.01 -3.24
N ALA A 188 6.58 -13.49 -3.41
CA ALA A 188 7.72 -13.93 -2.60
C ALA A 188 7.52 -13.58 -1.12
N LEU A 189 6.94 -12.41 -0.81
CA LEU A 189 6.62 -12.04 0.56
C LEU A 189 5.60 -13.00 1.16
N ILE A 190 4.53 -13.33 0.45
CA ILE A 190 3.58 -14.35 0.92
C ILE A 190 4.28 -15.67 1.24
N ASN A 191 5.20 -16.14 0.38
CA ASN A 191 5.94 -17.37 0.65
C ASN A 191 6.77 -17.26 1.95
N VAL A 192 7.43 -16.12 2.19
CA VAL A 192 8.14 -15.85 3.44
C VAL A 192 7.16 -15.88 4.61
N GLY A 193 6.03 -15.17 4.51
CA GLY A 193 5.02 -15.15 5.57
C GLY A 193 4.43 -16.51 5.88
N PHE A 194 4.27 -17.38 4.87
CA PHE A 194 3.85 -18.76 5.09
C PHE A 194 4.87 -19.54 5.91
N LEU A 195 6.16 -19.40 5.62
CA LEU A 195 7.25 -20.08 6.33
C LEU A 195 7.43 -19.55 7.76
N GLU A 196 7.30 -18.23 7.94
CA GLU A 196 7.49 -17.56 9.23
C GLU A 196 6.23 -17.58 10.11
N SER A 197 5.06 -17.89 9.54
CA SER A 197 3.83 -18.03 10.33
C SER A 197 3.91 -19.20 11.31
N SER A 198 3.28 -19.05 12.46
CA SER A 198 3.26 -20.06 13.52
C SER A 198 3.01 -21.48 12.99
N ASN A 199 3.72 -22.45 13.57
CA ASN A 199 3.49 -23.87 13.30
C ASN A 199 2.07 -24.31 13.68
N SER A 200 1.40 -23.58 14.59
CA SER A 200 0.02 -23.84 15.00
C SER A 200 -1.04 -23.21 14.09
N THR A 201 -0.66 -22.43 13.08
CA THR A 201 -1.60 -21.90 12.08
C THR A 201 -2.13 -23.05 11.21
N ASP A 202 -3.43 -23.04 10.89
CA ASP A 202 -4.06 -24.05 10.04
C ASP A 202 -4.25 -23.57 8.59
N TYR A 203 -4.44 -22.27 8.40
CA TYR A 203 -4.72 -21.66 7.11
C TYR A 203 -4.24 -20.21 7.04
N ILE A 204 -4.06 -19.74 5.81
CA ILE A 204 -3.55 -18.41 5.51
C ILE A 204 -4.57 -17.59 4.73
N ALA A 205 -4.55 -16.27 4.91
CA ALA A 205 -5.17 -15.31 4.02
C ALA A 205 -4.08 -14.44 3.39
N MET A 206 -3.92 -14.52 2.08
CA MET A 206 -3.03 -13.63 1.33
C MET A 206 -3.76 -12.33 1.06
N HIS A 207 -3.46 -11.27 1.82
CA HIS A 207 -4.34 -10.13 1.96
C HIS A 207 -3.65 -8.82 1.58
N ASP A 208 -4.19 -8.10 0.59
CA ASP A 208 -3.71 -6.75 0.26
C ASP A 208 -4.07 -5.76 1.39
N VAL A 209 -3.14 -4.89 1.76
CA VAL A 209 -3.30 -3.95 2.90
C VAL A 209 -4.39 -2.89 2.67
N ASP A 210 -4.77 -2.65 1.41
CA ASP A 210 -5.68 -1.60 0.98
C ASP A 210 -7.10 -2.11 0.67
N LEU A 211 -7.40 -3.39 0.93
CA LEU A 211 -8.69 -4.00 0.59
C LEU A 211 -9.48 -4.43 1.82
N LEU A 212 -10.27 -3.52 2.41
CA LEU A 212 -10.99 -3.78 3.66
C LEU A 212 -12.37 -4.43 3.42
N PRO A 213 -12.71 -5.54 4.09
CA PRO A 213 -14.05 -6.13 4.01
C PRO A 213 -15.07 -5.24 4.72
N LEU A 214 -16.15 -4.88 4.03
CA LEU A 214 -17.25 -4.08 4.59
C LEU A 214 -18.49 -4.92 4.92
N ASN A 215 -18.72 -6.00 4.16
CA ASN A 215 -19.85 -6.91 4.39
C ASN A 215 -19.40 -8.06 5.32
N GLU A 216 -20.11 -8.24 6.43
CA GLU A 216 -19.85 -9.30 7.42
C GLU A 216 -20.15 -10.71 6.89
N GLU A 217 -20.92 -10.81 5.80
CA GLU A 217 -21.20 -12.07 5.09
C GLU A 217 -19.98 -12.63 4.36
N LEU A 218 -18.92 -11.83 4.17
CA LEU A 218 -17.67 -12.33 3.58
C LEU A 218 -17.06 -13.39 4.49
N ASP A 219 -16.92 -14.59 3.93
CA ASP A 219 -16.40 -15.74 4.67
C ASP A 219 -14.87 -15.68 4.78
N TYR A 220 -14.40 -15.78 6.02
CA TYR A 220 -12.98 -15.87 6.36
C TYR A 220 -12.68 -17.15 7.13
N GLY A 221 -13.64 -18.06 7.23
CA GLY A 221 -13.49 -19.34 7.90
C GLY A 221 -12.50 -20.27 7.20
N PHE A 222 -12.27 -21.42 7.82
CA PHE A 222 -11.34 -22.41 7.32
C PHE A 222 -11.79 -22.97 5.95
N PRO A 223 -10.96 -22.85 4.89
CA PRO A 223 -11.34 -23.21 3.53
C PRO A 223 -11.16 -24.72 3.28
N GLU A 224 -12.02 -25.54 3.90
CA GLU A 224 -11.94 -27.01 3.88
C GLU A 224 -12.05 -27.58 2.46
N ALA A 225 -12.98 -27.07 1.65
CA ALA A 225 -13.24 -27.58 0.30
C ALA A 225 -12.15 -27.25 -0.73
N GLY A 226 -11.29 -26.27 -0.46
CA GLY A 226 -10.30 -25.77 -1.43
C GLY A 226 -10.04 -24.28 -1.28
N PRO A 227 -9.11 -23.71 -2.09
CA PRO A 227 -8.82 -22.28 -2.07
C PRO A 227 -10.08 -21.41 -2.19
N PHE A 228 -10.23 -20.44 -1.30
CA PHE A 228 -11.41 -19.57 -1.24
C PHE A 228 -11.06 -18.12 -1.58
N HIS A 229 -11.63 -17.60 -2.67
CA HIS A 229 -11.33 -16.26 -3.17
C HIS A 229 -12.36 -15.24 -2.66
N VAL A 230 -12.04 -14.60 -1.53
CA VAL A 230 -12.91 -13.60 -0.88
C VAL A 230 -13.13 -12.39 -1.80
N ALA A 231 -12.05 -11.88 -2.41
CA ALA A 231 -12.11 -10.73 -3.31
C ALA A 231 -12.45 -11.15 -4.74
N SER A 232 -13.52 -11.94 -4.91
CA SER A 232 -13.92 -12.52 -6.19
C SER A 232 -14.12 -11.44 -7.27
N PRO A 233 -14.03 -11.79 -8.57
CA PRO A 233 -14.21 -10.80 -9.64
C PRO A 233 -15.57 -10.10 -9.61
N GLU A 234 -16.59 -10.71 -9.02
CA GLU A 234 -17.94 -10.14 -8.85
C GLU A 234 -17.98 -9.08 -7.74
N LEU A 235 -17.05 -9.17 -6.79
CA LEU A 235 -16.99 -8.32 -5.59
C LEU A 235 -15.84 -7.31 -5.65
N HIS A 236 -14.80 -7.57 -6.45
CA HIS A 236 -13.62 -6.72 -6.51
C HIS A 236 -13.93 -5.38 -7.21
N PRO A 237 -13.53 -4.22 -6.67
CA PRO A 237 -13.92 -2.92 -7.20
C PRO A 237 -13.37 -2.60 -8.60
N LEU A 238 -12.27 -3.25 -9.01
CA LEU A 238 -11.53 -2.92 -10.25
C LEU A 238 -11.34 -4.07 -11.24
N TYR A 239 -11.54 -5.33 -10.83
CA TYR A 239 -11.08 -6.49 -11.61
C TYR A 239 -12.20 -7.52 -11.69
N HIS A 240 -12.80 -7.64 -12.87
CA HIS A 240 -14.02 -8.45 -13.08
C HIS A 240 -13.83 -9.62 -14.06
N TYR A 241 -12.58 -10.01 -14.35
CA TYR A 241 -12.32 -11.12 -15.28
C TYR A 241 -12.29 -12.47 -14.56
N LYS A 242 -12.80 -13.52 -15.22
CA LYS A 242 -13.07 -14.84 -14.61
C LYS A 242 -11.89 -15.51 -13.92
N THR A 243 -10.65 -15.22 -14.34
CA THR A 243 -9.42 -15.84 -13.81
C THR A 243 -8.68 -14.93 -12.82
N TYR A 244 -9.29 -13.85 -12.35
CA TYR A 244 -8.71 -12.99 -11.33
C TYR A 244 -8.70 -13.70 -9.97
N VAL A 245 -7.53 -13.74 -9.34
CA VAL A 245 -7.28 -14.39 -8.03
C VAL A 245 -6.41 -13.49 -7.12
N GLY A 246 -6.51 -12.17 -7.31
CA GLY A 246 -5.79 -11.17 -6.51
C GLY A 246 -6.61 -10.68 -5.31
N GLY A 247 -6.10 -9.67 -4.60
CA GLY A 247 -6.79 -9.10 -3.45
C GLY A 247 -6.65 -9.98 -2.21
N ILE A 248 -7.67 -10.80 -1.94
CA ILE A 248 -7.79 -11.63 -0.74
C ILE A 248 -8.11 -13.06 -1.15
N LEU A 249 -7.21 -14.00 -0.87
CA LEU A 249 -7.35 -15.42 -1.18
C LEU A 249 -6.90 -16.27 0.01
N LEU A 250 -7.76 -17.19 0.43
CA LEU A 250 -7.58 -18.08 1.57
C LEU A 250 -7.20 -19.48 1.12
N LEU A 251 -6.26 -20.11 1.83
CA LEU A 251 -5.86 -21.51 1.62
C LEU A 251 -5.52 -22.16 2.95
N SER A 252 -5.88 -23.43 3.13
CA SER A 252 -5.30 -24.26 4.19
C SER A 252 -3.78 -24.41 3.97
N LYS A 253 -3.00 -24.61 5.04
CA LYS A 253 -1.56 -24.83 4.90
C LYS A 253 -1.27 -26.06 4.04
N GLN A 254 -2.10 -27.10 4.15
CA GLN A 254 -2.02 -28.30 3.29
C GLN A 254 -2.19 -27.94 1.80
N HIS A 255 -3.24 -27.20 1.44
CA HIS A 255 -3.46 -26.80 0.05
C HIS A 255 -2.32 -25.90 -0.47
N TYR A 256 -1.81 -25.00 0.36
CA TYR A 256 -0.69 -24.15 -0.02
C TYR A 256 0.60 -24.94 -0.27
N GLN A 257 0.91 -25.96 0.54
CA GLN A 257 2.07 -26.83 0.35
C GLN A 257 2.00 -27.69 -0.92
N MET A 258 0.79 -27.99 -1.40
CA MET A 258 0.60 -28.70 -2.67
C MET A 258 0.90 -27.82 -3.90
N LEU A 259 1.02 -26.50 -3.74
CA LEU A 259 1.35 -25.60 -4.83
C LEU A 259 2.83 -25.73 -5.20
N PHE A 260 3.09 -26.11 -6.45
CA PHE A 260 4.43 -26.13 -7.01
C PHE A 260 4.53 -25.22 -8.23
N ARG A 261 5.69 -24.57 -8.38
CA ARG A 261 6.03 -23.91 -9.63
C ARG A 261 6.31 -24.99 -10.67
N PRO A 262 5.69 -24.94 -11.87
CA PRO A 262 6.06 -25.83 -12.96
C PRO A 262 7.57 -25.75 -13.26
N SER A 263 8.23 -26.90 -13.27
CA SER A 263 9.65 -27.04 -13.60
C SER A 263 9.84 -27.28 -15.11
N GLY A 264 11.07 -27.11 -15.61
CA GLY A 264 11.40 -27.35 -17.02
C GLY A 264 10.94 -26.26 -18.00
N ILE A 265 10.39 -25.14 -17.52
CA ILE A 265 10.02 -24.02 -18.37
C ILE A 265 11.16 -23.00 -18.43
N THR A 266 11.68 -22.73 -19.64
CA THR A 266 12.64 -21.65 -19.86
C THR A 266 11.96 -20.31 -19.63
N THR A 267 12.28 -19.65 -18.51
CA THR A 267 11.73 -18.34 -18.16
C THR A 267 12.56 -17.20 -18.75
N GLY A 268 11.94 -16.31 -19.53
CA GLY A 268 12.57 -15.21 -20.25
C GLY A 268 11.53 -14.27 -20.87
N TYR A 269 11.98 -13.30 -21.65
CA TYR A 269 11.09 -12.29 -22.25
C TYR A 269 10.06 -12.87 -23.24
N LYS A 270 10.29 -14.10 -23.72
CA LYS A 270 9.37 -14.82 -24.62
C LYS A 270 8.41 -15.78 -23.89
N THR A 271 8.48 -15.88 -22.56
CA THR A 271 7.64 -16.83 -21.81
C THR A 271 6.17 -16.42 -21.81
N PHE A 272 5.87 -15.11 -21.80
CA PHE A 272 4.51 -14.60 -21.86
C PHE A 272 4.42 -13.46 -22.89
N ARG A 273 3.38 -13.48 -23.73
CA ARG A 273 3.03 -12.35 -24.58
C ARG A 273 2.18 -11.37 -23.76
N HIS A 274 2.73 -10.20 -23.46
CA HIS A 274 1.96 -9.13 -22.83
C HIS A 274 0.99 -8.52 -23.86
N LEU A 275 -0.31 -8.74 -23.68
CA LEU A 275 -1.37 -8.18 -24.54
C LEU A 275 -1.88 -6.81 -24.07
N HIS A 276 -1.27 -6.23 -23.02
CA HIS A 276 -1.71 -4.96 -22.46
C HIS A 276 -0.98 -3.77 -23.08
N ASP A 277 -1.71 -2.67 -23.26
CA ASP A 277 -1.16 -1.39 -23.69
C ASP A 277 -0.21 -0.82 -22.61
N PRO A 278 1.08 -0.61 -22.94
CA PRO A 278 2.08 -0.08 -22.02
C PRO A 278 1.71 1.27 -21.39
N ALA A 279 0.85 2.07 -22.03
CA ALA A 279 0.43 3.38 -21.54
C ALA A 279 -0.29 3.30 -20.18
N TRP A 280 -1.04 2.24 -19.95
CA TRP A 280 -1.89 2.06 -18.75
C TRP A 280 -1.18 1.32 -17.61
N ARG A 281 -0.09 0.60 -17.90
CA ARG A 281 0.64 -0.25 -16.94
C ARG A 281 2.11 0.16 -16.80
N LYS A 282 2.39 1.47 -16.66
CA LYS A 282 3.76 2.01 -16.53
C LYS A 282 4.57 1.34 -15.41
N ARG A 283 3.92 0.93 -14.32
CA ARG A 283 4.51 0.16 -13.20
C ARG A 283 5.15 -1.15 -13.66
N ASP A 284 4.53 -1.84 -14.62
CA ASP A 284 4.99 -3.17 -15.05
C ASP A 284 6.19 -3.11 -15.99
N GLN A 285 6.35 -1.98 -16.67
CA GLN A 285 7.41 -1.74 -17.64
C GLN A 285 8.70 -1.19 -17.01
N LYS A 286 8.66 -0.74 -15.74
CA LYS A 286 9.84 -0.22 -15.05
C LYS A 286 10.85 -1.36 -14.82
N ARG A 287 11.96 -1.32 -15.56
CA ARG A 287 13.06 -2.27 -15.42
C ARG A 287 13.85 -1.97 -14.15
N ILE A 288 13.96 -2.97 -13.29
CA ILE A 288 14.87 -2.94 -12.14
C ILE A 288 15.88 -4.07 -12.36
N ALA A 289 17.16 -3.71 -12.44
CA ALA A 289 18.24 -4.68 -12.64
C ALA A 289 18.33 -5.65 -11.46
N ALA A 290 18.92 -6.83 -11.68
CA ALA A 290 19.29 -7.83 -10.66
C ALA A 290 18.16 -8.57 -9.90
N GLN A 291 16.88 -8.31 -10.15
CA GLN A 291 15.78 -8.98 -9.45
C GLN A 291 15.83 -10.52 -9.51
N LYS A 292 16.40 -11.13 -10.56
CA LYS A 292 16.48 -12.60 -10.71
C LYS A 292 17.54 -13.30 -9.83
N GLN A 293 18.59 -12.60 -9.38
CA GLN A 293 19.72 -13.26 -8.69
C GLN A 293 19.42 -13.56 -7.22
N THR A 294 18.48 -12.85 -6.60
CA THR A 294 18.22 -12.92 -5.14
C THR A 294 17.14 -13.93 -4.73
N PHE A 295 16.17 -14.26 -5.60
CA PHE A 295 15.06 -15.18 -5.26
C PHE A 295 15.40 -16.68 -5.41
N ARG A 296 16.69 -17.02 -5.52
CA ARG A 296 17.14 -18.41 -5.43
C ARG A 296 17.25 -18.75 -3.95
N ILE A 297 16.11 -19.05 -3.32
CA ILE A 297 16.10 -19.68 -2.00
C ILE A 297 16.82 -21.02 -2.18
N LYS A 298 17.93 -21.21 -1.47
CA LYS A 298 18.69 -22.46 -1.46
C LYS A 298 17.92 -23.55 -0.75
#